data_AF-A0A2A4VTQ5-F1
#
_entry.id   AF-A0A2A4VTQ5-F1
#
_cell.length_a   1.000
_cell.length_b   1.000
_cell.length_c   1.000
_cell.angle_alpha   90.00
_cell.angle_beta   90.00
_cell.angle_gamma   90.00
#
_symmetry.space_group_name_H-M   'P 1'
#
loop_
_entity.id
_entity.type
_entity.pdbx_description
1 polymer ?
#
loop_
_entity_poly.entity_id
_entity_poly.type
_entity_poly.pdbx_seq_one_letter_code
_entity_poly.pdbx_strand_id
1 'polypeptide(L)'
;MANQDYVSKPRPKKKTAKTAVRKSAPVGIGISFKNKVIIVFTLIAIIGFGYFLWVIKDQQPVVETTKTAQKNTIKKTVILPEMPAAKWSYQKGLAAKEVEQGQYEVVDKGPWKMQCASFKLNSQAQELKAKIAFVGIESNVVKSQGKNGLWYKVILGPYKHKRSAERDRHKLKRNNVNYCQIWLWR
;
A
#
# COMPACT_ATOMS: atom_id res chain seq x y z
N MET A 1 -21.56 15.39 -13.92
CA MET A 1 -20.80 14.67 -12.88
C MET A 1 -19.88 13.68 -13.59
N ALA A 2 -18.56 13.75 -13.37
CA ALA A 2 -17.57 13.01 -14.15
C ALA A 2 -17.17 11.69 -13.46
N ASN A 3 -17.24 10.58 -14.21
CA ASN A 3 -16.87 9.25 -13.75
C ASN A 3 -15.35 9.16 -13.56
N GLN A 4 -14.92 8.67 -12.40
CA GLN A 4 -13.51 8.38 -12.14
C GLN A 4 -13.12 7.09 -12.86
N ASP A 5 -12.43 7.25 -13.96
CA ASP A 5 -11.85 6.18 -14.75
C ASP A 5 -10.65 5.59 -14.01
N TYR A 6 -10.85 4.40 -13.41
CA TYR A 6 -9.83 3.67 -12.67
C TYR A 6 -8.88 2.94 -13.62
N VAL A 7 -8.16 3.69 -14.46
CA VAL A 7 -6.97 3.17 -15.15
C VAL A 7 -5.73 3.61 -14.37
N SER A 8 -5.09 2.63 -13.74
CA SER A 8 -3.87 2.77 -12.95
C SER A 8 -2.72 3.29 -13.81
N LYS A 9 -2.49 4.61 -13.75
CA LYS A 9 -1.29 5.24 -14.32
C LYS A 9 -0.04 4.64 -13.63
N PRO A 10 0.94 4.06 -14.35
CA PRO A 10 2.17 3.61 -13.74
C PRO A 10 2.94 4.82 -13.18
N ARG A 11 3.36 4.72 -11.91
CA ARG A 11 4.16 5.75 -11.25
C ARG A 11 5.51 5.92 -11.96
N PRO A 12 6.00 7.15 -12.22
CA PRO A 12 7.31 7.35 -12.80
C PRO A 12 8.40 6.83 -11.84
N LYS A 13 9.28 5.97 -12.34
CA LYS A 13 10.43 5.45 -11.58
C LYS A 13 11.43 6.57 -11.33
N LYS A 14 11.60 6.94 -10.05
CA LYS A 14 12.67 7.84 -9.61
C LYS A 14 14.02 7.15 -9.84
N LYS A 15 14.88 7.73 -10.70
CA LYS A 15 16.24 7.24 -10.92
C LYS A 15 17.03 7.38 -9.61
N THR A 16 17.40 6.26 -9.00
CA THR A 16 18.36 6.22 -7.90
C THR A 16 19.77 6.38 -8.47
N ALA A 17 20.39 7.53 -8.25
CA ALA A 17 21.81 7.71 -8.49
C ALA A 17 22.61 6.80 -7.54
N LYS A 18 23.55 6.02 -8.10
CA LYS A 18 24.47 5.19 -7.31
C LYS A 18 25.41 6.11 -6.54
N THR A 19 25.31 6.14 -5.22
CA THR A 19 26.27 6.82 -4.36
C THR A 19 27.28 5.79 -3.88
N ALA A 20 28.54 5.99 -4.27
CA ALA A 20 29.67 5.22 -3.78
C ALA A 20 29.86 5.47 -2.27
N VAL A 21 30.07 4.40 -1.51
CA VAL A 21 30.32 4.44 -0.07
C VAL A 21 31.68 5.08 0.18
N ARG A 22 31.69 6.29 0.76
CA ARG A 22 32.88 6.88 1.37
C ARG A 22 32.83 6.66 2.88
N LYS A 23 33.96 6.22 3.44
CA LYS A 23 34.19 5.98 4.87
C LYS A 23 33.96 7.28 5.65
N SER A 24 33.23 7.17 6.76
CA SER A 24 32.84 8.28 7.64
C SER A 24 33.98 8.72 8.57
N ALA A 25 34.38 9.99 8.48
CA ALA A 25 35.12 10.71 9.52
C ALA A 25 34.13 11.49 10.42
N PRO A 26 34.48 11.83 11.68
CA PRO A 26 33.52 12.29 12.68
C PRO A 26 32.88 13.65 12.35
N VAL A 27 31.60 13.75 12.70
CA VAL A 27 30.68 14.85 12.40
C VAL A 27 31.02 16.09 13.23
N GLY A 28 31.60 17.11 12.59
CA GLY A 28 31.58 18.47 13.11
C GLY A 28 30.21 19.11 12.84
N ILE A 29 29.54 19.60 13.88
CA ILE A 29 28.26 20.32 13.78
C ILE A 29 28.55 21.73 13.22
N GLY A 30 28.74 21.81 11.92
CA GLY A 30 28.81 23.07 11.18
C GLY A 30 27.40 23.45 10.69
N ILE A 31 26.74 24.38 11.38
CA ILE A 31 25.44 24.90 10.93
C ILE A 31 25.71 25.83 9.74
N SER A 32 25.50 25.31 8.52
CA SER A 32 25.67 26.02 7.27
C SER A 32 24.86 27.33 7.23
N PHE A 33 25.41 28.38 6.60
CA PHE A 33 24.83 29.73 6.55
C PHE A 33 23.37 29.74 6.05
N LYS A 34 23.03 28.85 5.11
CA LYS A 34 21.67 28.67 4.59
C LYS A 34 20.66 28.27 5.68
N ASN A 35 21.06 27.40 6.62
CA ASN A 35 20.19 26.96 7.70
C ASN A 35 19.97 28.06 8.75
N LYS A 36 20.96 28.93 8.97
CA LYS A 36 20.79 30.12 9.83
C LYS A 36 19.78 31.11 9.25
N VAL A 37 19.82 31.35 7.95
CA VAL A 37 18.85 32.23 7.27
C VAL A 37 17.44 31.64 7.36
N ILE A 38 17.28 30.33 7.14
CA ILE A 38 15.97 29.66 7.27
C ILE A 38 15.42 29.81 8.69
N ILE A 39 16.24 29.61 9.72
CA ILE A 39 15.81 29.72 11.12
C ILE A 39 15.35 31.15 11.45
N VAL A 40 16.11 32.18 11.04
CA VAL A 40 15.72 33.57 11.28
C VAL A 40 14.42 33.91 10.55
N PHE A 41 14.26 33.47 9.30
CA PHE A 41 13.04 33.70 8.54
C PHE A 41 11.81 33.03 9.17
N THR A 42 11.98 31.81 9.70
CA THR A 42 10.90 31.11 10.39
C THR A 42 10.47 31.81 11.68
N LEU A 43 11.41 32.39 12.45
CA LEU A 43 11.08 33.14 13.66
C LEU A 43 10.30 34.41 13.35
N ILE A 44 10.70 35.15 12.31
CA ILE A 44 9.98 36.37 11.88
C ILE A 44 8.56 36.02 11.41
N ALA A 45 8.40 34.93 10.65
CA ALA A 45 7.09 34.49 10.19
C ALA A 45 6.15 34.12 11.34
N ILE A 46 6.64 33.47 12.38
CA ILE A 46 5.84 33.09 13.55
C ILE A 46 5.39 34.33 14.34
N ILE A 47 6.27 35.32 14.52
CA ILE A 47 5.92 36.58 15.21
C ILE A 47 4.88 37.37 14.39
N GLY A 48 5.08 37.47 13.08
CA GLY A 48 4.11 38.13 12.19
C GLY A 48 2.75 37.43 12.19
N PHE A 49 2.72 36.09 12.18
CA PHE A 49 1.48 35.32 12.22
C PHE A 49 0.74 35.46 13.55
N GLY A 50 1.46 35.58 14.68
CA GLY A 50 0.87 35.88 15.98
C GLY A 50 0.17 37.25 16.02
N TYR A 51 0.82 38.29 15.47
CA TYR A 51 0.20 39.62 15.32
C TYR A 51 -1.00 39.60 14.37
N PHE A 52 -0.92 38.83 13.28
CA PHE A 52 -2.01 38.71 12.31
C PHE A 52 -3.26 38.06 12.89
N LEU A 53 -3.11 37.02 13.72
CA LEU A 53 -4.24 36.40 14.43
C LEU A 53 -4.83 37.32 15.50
N TRP A 54 -4.03 38.23 16.07
CA TRP A 54 -4.54 39.23 17.00
C TRP A 54 -5.48 40.23 16.30
N VAL A 55 -5.19 40.61 15.05
CA VAL A 55 -6.00 41.57 14.26
C VAL A 55 -7.35 40.99 13.79
N ILE A 56 -7.47 39.67 13.61
CA ILE A 56 -8.72 39.04 13.13
C ILE A 56 -9.76 38.86 14.26
N LYS A 57 -9.37 39.07 15.53
CA LYS A 57 -10.22 38.79 16.69
C LYS A 57 -11.35 39.83 16.89
N ASP A 58 -11.30 40.98 16.21
CA ASP A 58 -12.27 42.08 16.37
C ASP A 58 -13.47 42.05 15.41
N GLN A 59 -13.68 40.99 14.61
CA GLN A 59 -14.83 40.90 13.69
C GLN A 59 -15.73 39.70 13.96
N GLN A 60 -16.86 39.93 14.65
CA GLN A 60 -18.00 39.01 14.70
C GLN A 60 -19.09 39.44 13.70
N PRO A 61 -19.65 38.51 12.90
CA PRO A 61 -20.77 38.78 11.99
C PRO A 61 -22.12 38.71 12.73
N VAL A 62 -22.95 39.74 12.53
CA VAL A 62 -24.36 39.76 12.96
C VAL A 62 -25.15 38.81 12.06
N VAL A 63 -25.81 37.84 12.68
CA VAL A 63 -26.73 36.89 12.07
C VAL A 63 -28.13 37.47 12.20
N GLU A 64 -28.81 37.75 11.09
CA GLU A 64 -30.24 38.03 11.09
C GLU A 64 -30.99 36.88 10.42
N THR A 65 -31.79 36.16 11.21
CA THR A 65 -32.83 35.23 10.76
C THR A 65 -34.15 35.65 11.40
N THR A 66 -35.12 36.10 10.60
CA THR A 66 -36.56 36.16 10.92
C THR A 66 -37.32 35.96 9.61
N LYS A 67 -38.02 34.82 9.39
CA LYS A 67 -39.44 34.56 9.72
C LYS A 67 -40.36 35.70 9.18
N THR A 68 -41.44 35.48 8.43
CA THR A 68 -42.51 34.48 8.58
C THR A 68 -43.40 34.46 7.32
N ALA A 69 -44.04 33.32 7.13
CA ALA A 69 -45.14 32.96 6.22
C ALA A 69 -46.15 34.05 5.82
N GLN A 70 -46.69 33.90 4.60
CA GLN A 70 -48.13 34.03 4.34
C GLN A 70 -48.65 32.91 3.44
N LYS A 71 -49.68 32.27 3.96
CA LYS A 71 -50.46 31.15 3.48
C LYS A 71 -51.66 31.73 2.73
N ASN A 72 -51.88 31.35 1.47
CA ASN A 72 -53.17 31.52 0.82
C ASN A 72 -53.53 30.25 0.04
N THR A 73 -54.41 29.47 0.67
CA THR A 73 -55.15 28.35 0.11
C THR A 73 -56.20 28.86 -0.87
N ILE A 74 -56.13 28.43 -2.13
CA ILE A 74 -57.29 28.38 -3.02
C ILE A 74 -57.29 27.00 -3.69
N LYS A 75 -58.23 26.16 -3.25
CA LYS A 75 -58.57 24.89 -3.89
C LYS A 75 -59.22 25.22 -5.23
N LYS A 76 -58.56 24.90 -6.34
CA LYS A 76 -59.20 24.75 -7.65
C LYS A 76 -58.96 23.35 -8.16
N THR A 77 -60.02 22.56 -8.08
CA THR A 77 -60.20 21.26 -8.67
C THR A 77 -59.91 21.35 -10.17
N VAL A 78 -58.78 20.78 -10.58
CA VAL A 78 -58.54 20.34 -11.96
C VAL A 78 -57.96 18.94 -11.81
N ILE A 79 -58.72 17.95 -12.27
CA ILE A 79 -58.29 16.56 -12.34
C ILE A 79 -57.19 16.52 -13.41
N LEU A 80 -55.94 16.69 -12.98
CA LEU A 80 -54.79 16.26 -13.76
C LEU A 80 -54.69 14.73 -13.59
N PRO A 81 -54.51 13.96 -14.68
CA PRO A 81 -54.23 12.54 -14.56
C PRO A 81 -53.02 12.35 -13.62
N GLU A 82 -53.13 11.42 -12.68
CA GLU A 82 -52.09 11.16 -11.70
C GLU A 82 -50.74 10.99 -12.39
N MET A 83 -49.72 11.72 -11.92
CA MET A 83 -48.37 11.60 -12.40
C MET A 83 -47.97 10.12 -12.32
N PRO A 84 -47.47 9.50 -13.40
CA PRO A 84 -47.20 8.07 -13.38
C PRO A 84 -46.21 7.77 -12.24
N ALA A 85 -46.61 6.89 -11.32
CA ALA A 85 -45.75 6.46 -10.23
C ALA A 85 -44.40 6.00 -10.81
N ALA A 86 -43.30 6.54 -10.30
CA ALA A 86 -41.94 6.21 -10.74
C ALA A 86 -41.69 4.71 -10.55
N LYS A 87 -41.90 3.92 -11.61
CA LYS A 87 -41.54 2.50 -11.63
C LYS A 87 -40.02 2.42 -11.75
N TRP A 88 -39.34 2.21 -10.63
CA TRP A 88 -37.89 1.98 -10.57
C TRP A 88 -37.53 0.68 -11.32
N SER A 89 -37.24 0.78 -12.62
CA SER A 89 -36.87 -0.35 -13.48
C SER A 89 -35.59 -1.06 -13.00
N TYR A 90 -34.73 -0.34 -12.29
CA TYR A 90 -33.46 -0.83 -11.75
C TYR A 90 -33.64 -1.98 -10.75
N GLN A 91 -34.62 -1.91 -9.84
CA GLN A 91 -34.85 -2.99 -8.86
C GLN A 91 -35.33 -4.30 -9.50
N LYS A 92 -36.12 -4.22 -10.58
CA LYS A 92 -36.56 -5.42 -11.33
C LYS A 92 -35.39 -6.08 -12.07
N GLY A 93 -34.46 -5.28 -12.61
CA GLY A 93 -33.29 -5.81 -13.33
C GLY A 93 -32.27 -6.50 -12.42
N LEU A 94 -32.19 -6.13 -11.14
CA LEU A 94 -31.28 -6.76 -10.18
C LEU A 94 -31.81 -8.11 -9.68
N ALA A 95 -33.11 -8.25 -9.49
CA ALA A 95 -33.72 -9.51 -9.02
C ALA A 95 -33.61 -10.65 -10.06
N ALA A 96 -33.61 -10.32 -11.35
CA ALA A 96 -33.52 -11.30 -12.44
C ALA A 96 -32.07 -11.72 -12.78
N LYS A 97 -31.07 -11.12 -12.15
CA LYS A 97 -29.66 -11.40 -12.43
C LYS A 97 -29.06 -12.24 -11.31
N GLU A 98 -29.50 -13.49 -11.22
CA GLU A 98 -28.75 -14.52 -10.52
C GLU A 98 -27.39 -14.67 -11.22
N VAL A 99 -26.35 -14.19 -10.56
CA VAL A 99 -24.98 -14.45 -10.98
C VAL A 99 -24.72 -15.91 -10.65
N GLU A 100 -24.65 -16.77 -11.67
CA GLU A 100 -24.17 -18.13 -11.47
C GLU A 100 -22.78 -18.06 -10.84
N GLN A 101 -22.73 -18.43 -9.56
CA GLN A 101 -21.50 -18.53 -8.81
C GLN A 101 -20.77 -19.75 -9.36
N GLY A 102 -20.04 -19.56 -10.46
CA GLY A 102 -19.20 -20.60 -11.04
C GLY A 102 -18.32 -21.18 -9.95
N GLN A 103 -18.57 -22.43 -9.58
CA GLN A 103 -17.77 -23.13 -8.61
C GLN A 103 -16.38 -23.30 -9.21
N TYR A 104 -15.41 -22.55 -8.69
CA TYR A 104 -14.02 -22.69 -9.08
C TYR A 104 -13.38 -23.74 -8.17
N GLU A 105 -12.95 -24.86 -8.76
CA GLU A 105 -12.13 -25.82 -8.02
C GLU A 105 -10.71 -25.27 -7.86
N VAL A 106 -10.31 -25.03 -6.61
CA VAL A 106 -8.91 -24.68 -6.29
C VAL A 106 -8.08 -25.95 -6.29
N VAL A 107 -7.56 -26.33 -7.46
CA VAL A 107 -6.69 -27.50 -7.59
C VAL A 107 -5.32 -27.22 -6.97
N ASP A 108 -5.06 -27.82 -5.81
CA ASP A 108 -3.75 -27.78 -5.16
C ASP A 108 -2.80 -28.81 -5.78
N LYS A 109 -1.72 -28.33 -6.41
CA LYS A 109 -0.71 -29.17 -7.08
C LYS A 109 0.24 -29.92 -6.14
N GLY A 110 -0.10 -30.03 -4.85
CA GLY A 110 0.71 -30.64 -3.80
C GLY A 110 1.59 -29.66 -3.02
N PRO A 111 2.48 -30.18 -2.14
CA PRO A 111 3.35 -29.33 -1.34
C PRO A 111 4.40 -28.60 -2.19
N TRP A 112 4.80 -27.43 -1.72
CA TRP A 112 5.76 -26.54 -2.38
C TRP A 112 7.00 -26.35 -1.52
N LYS A 113 8.17 -26.19 -2.14
CA LYS A 113 9.39 -25.67 -1.49
C LYS A 113 9.75 -24.33 -2.05
N MET A 114 10.39 -23.49 -1.25
CA MET A 114 11.02 -22.28 -1.75
C MET A 114 12.53 -22.39 -1.59
N GLN A 115 13.26 -22.35 -2.71
CA GLN A 115 14.72 -22.30 -2.69
C GLN A 115 15.15 -20.84 -2.80
N CYS A 116 15.89 -20.36 -1.81
CA CYS A 116 16.43 -19.00 -1.84
C CYS A 116 17.80 -18.98 -2.52
N ALA A 117 18.75 -19.79 -2.11
CA ALA A 117 20.08 -19.79 -2.73
C ALA A 117 20.68 -21.19 -2.82
N SER A 118 21.74 -21.31 -3.61
CA SER A 118 22.63 -22.46 -3.63
C SER A 118 24.08 -21.98 -3.60
N PHE A 119 24.81 -22.31 -2.54
CA PHE A 119 26.20 -21.91 -2.36
C PHE A 119 27.16 -23.07 -2.55
N LYS A 120 28.42 -22.77 -2.88
CA LYS A 120 29.51 -23.74 -2.85
C LYS A 120 30.04 -23.99 -1.44
N LEU A 121 30.06 -22.94 -0.61
CA LEU A 121 30.53 -23.02 0.76
C LEU A 121 29.35 -23.16 1.73
N ASN A 122 29.53 -24.01 2.74
CA ASN A 122 28.53 -24.18 3.80
C ASN A 122 28.35 -22.91 4.64
N SER A 123 29.43 -22.17 4.92
CA SER A 123 29.39 -20.94 5.71
C SER A 123 28.45 -19.89 5.12
N GLN A 124 28.50 -19.68 3.80
CA GLN A 124 27.60 -18.76 3.09
C GLN A 124 26.13 -19.19 3.18
N ALA A 125 25.87 -20.51 3.12
CA ALA A 125 24.53 -21.04 3.28
C ALA A 125 24.00 -20.84 4.71
N GLN A 126 24.84 -21.02 5.72
CA GLN A 126 24.49 -20.78 7.12
C GLN A 126 24.26 -19.30 7.42
N GLU A 127 25.07 -18.41 6.85
CA GLU A 127 24.88 -16.96 6.97
C GLU A 127 23.53 -16.53 6.41
N LEU A 128 23.17 -17.01 5.21
CA LEU A 128 21.85 -16.73 4.64
C LEU A 128 20.72 -17.32 5.50
N LYS A 129 20.89 -18.54 6.01
CA LYS A 129 19.93 -19.17 6.93
C LYS A 129 19.71 -18.31 8.17
N ALA A 130 20.76 -17.79 8.78
CA ALA A 130 20.68 -16.88 9.92
C ALA A 130 19.96 -15.57 9.55
N LYS A 131 20.28 -14.98 8.39
CA LYS A 131 19.59 -13.78 7.88
C LYS A 131 18.09 -14.00 7.69
N ILE A 132 17.70 -15.16 7.17
CA ILE A 132 16.30 -15.54 6.99
C ILE A 132 15.63 -15.78 8.36
N ALA A 133 16.33 -16.41 9.31
CA ALA A 133 15.85 -16.59 10.68
C ALA A 133 15.58 -15.26 11.39
N PHE A 134 16.40 -14.23 11.17
CA PHE A 134 16.13 -12.88 11.71
C PHE A 134 14.89 -12.21 11.13
N VAL A 135 14.43 -12.61 9.95
CA VAL A 135 13.12 -12.19 9.41
C VAL A 135 11.97 -12.92 10.12
N GLY A 136 12.26 -13.92 10.94
CA GLY A 136 11.30 -14.79 11.60
C GLY A 136 10.72 -15.84 10.65
N ILE A 137 11.56 -16.40 9.78
CA ILE A 137 11.20 -17.54 8.93
C ILE A 137 12.33 -18.56 9.04
N GLU A 138 11.99 -19.84 9.18
CA GLU A 138 12.99 -20.89 9.25
C GLU A 138 13.40 -21.37 7.86
N SER A 139 14.69 -21.70 7.72
CA SER A 139 15.24 -22.29 6.49
C SER A 139 16.19 -23.43 6.82
N ASN A 140 16.29 -24.38 5.90
CA ASN A 140 17.15 -25.55 6.01
C ASN A 140 18.25 -25.51 4.93
N VAL A 141 19.45 -25.97 5.28
CA VAL A 141 20.59 -26.08 4.36
C VAL A 141 20.75 -27.53 3.96
N VAL A 142 20.41 -27.85 2.72
CA VAL A 142 20.48 -29.21 2.16
C VAL A 142 21.73 -29.34 1.29
N LYS A 143 22.54 -30.36 1.57
CA LYS A 143 23.67 -30.73 0.71
C LYS A 143 23.13 -31.45 -0.52
N SER A 144 23.52 -31.02 -1.71
CA SER A 144 23.11 -31.59 -2.99
C SER A 144 24.36 -31.79 -3.84
N GLN A 145 24.68 -33.04 -4.13
CA GLN A 145 25.77 -33.40 -5.03
C GLN A 145 25.19 -33.59 -6.43
N GLY A 146 25.71 -32.84 -7.39
CA GLY A 146 25.34 -32.97 -8.80
C GLY A 146 26.56 -33.19 -9.69
N LYS A 147 26.36 -33.21 -11.01
CA LYS A 147 27.45 -33.31 -11.99
C LYS A 147 28.53 -32.23 -11.80
N ASN A 148 28.11 -31.05 -11.37
CA ASN A 148 28.98 -29.88 -11.19
C ASN A 148 29.49 -29.73 -9.74
N GLY A 149 29.58 -30.84 -8.99
CA GLY A 149 30.11 -30.91 -7.63
C GLY A 149 29.08 -30.70 -6.52
N LEU A 150 29.58 -30.48 -5.30
CA LEU A 150 28.78 -30.27 -4.09
C LEU A 150 28.21 -28.84 -4.03
N TRP A 151 26.93 -28.74 -3.66
CA TRP A 151 26.23 -27.48 -3.41
C TRP A 151 25.43 -27.53 -2.11
N TYR A 152 25.28 -26.38 -1.47
CA TYR A 152 24.50 -26.18 -0.25
C TYR A 152 23.28 -25.31 -0.59
N LYS A 153 22.10 -25.94 -0.67
CA LYS A 153 20.84 -25.27 -1.04
C LYS A 153 20.12 -24.80 0.22
N VAL A 154 19.76 -23.52 0.27
CA VAL A 154 18.95 -22.94 1.35
C VAL A 154 17.48 -23.00 0.93
N ILE A 155 16.72 -23.86 1.60
CA ILE A 155 15.34 -24.22 1.26
C ILE A 155 14.42 -23.91 2.44
N LEU A 156 13.22 -23.43 2.15
CA LEU A 156 12.15 -23.18 3.11
C LEU A 156 10.94 -24.06 2.83
N GLY A 157 10.19 -24.37 3.89
CA GLY A 157 9.00 -25.22 3.80
C GLY A 157 9.37 -26.70 3.71
N PRO A 158 8.37 -27.57 3.85
CA PRO A 158 7.27 -27.71 2.90
C PRO A 158 6.09 -26.76 3.15
N TYR A 159 5.55 -26.17 2.09
CA TYR A 159 4.37 -25.32 2.10
C TYR A 159 3.16 -26.07 1.53
N LYS A 160 2.02 -26.05 2.23
CA LYS A 160 0.79 -26.72 1.76
C LYS A 160 0.24 -26.12 0.46
N HIS A 161 0.25 -24.79 0.34
CA HIS A 161 -0.27 -24.07 -0.82
C HIS A 161 0.77 -23.10 -1.38
N LYS A 162 0.70 -22.80 -2.68
CA LYS A 162 1.60 -21.80 -3.31
C LYS A 162 1.47 -20.41 -2.67
N ARG A 163 0.28 -20.05 -2.19
CA ARG A 163 -0.01 -18.74 -1.57
C ARG A 163 0.78 -18.50 -0.29
N SER A 164 1.02 -19.52 0.55
CA SER A 164 1.84 -19.35 1.76
C SER A 164 3.31 -19.12 1.41
N ALA A 165 3.86 -19.89 0.45
CA ALA A 165 5.20 -19.67 -0.07
C ALA A 165 5.38 -18.27 -0.68
N GLU A 166 4.38 -17.76 -1.42
CA GLU A 166 4.38 -16.41 -1.97
C GLU A 166 4.35 -15.31 -0.89
N ARG A 167 3.56 -15.50 0.17
CA ARG A 167 3.50 -14.57 1.31
C ARG A 167 4.88 -14.42 1.97
N ASP A 168 5.57 -15.54 2.19
CA ASP A 168 6.90 -15.55 2.79
C ASP A 168 7.96 -15.01 1.84
N ARG A 169 7.86 -15.30 0.53
CA ARG A 169 8.70 -14.66 -0.50
C ARG A 169 8.56 -13.15 -0.46
N HIS A 170 7.35 -12.61 -0.31
CA HIS A 170 7.15 -11.17 -0.18
C HIS A 170 7.75 -10.61 1.12
N LYS A 171 7.68 -11.35 2.24
CA LYS A 171 8.32 -10.97 3.50
C LYS A 171 9.84 -10.92 3.36
N LEU A 172 10.44 -11.90 2.69
CA LEU A 172 11.87 -11.93 2.36
C LEU A 172 12.29 -10.80 1.41
N LYS A 173 11.46 -10.51 0.40
CA LYS A 173 11.70 -9.41 -0.54
C LYS A 173 11.75 -8.04 0.15
N ARG A 174 10.89 -7.83 1.15
CA ARG A 174 10.92 -6.60 1.99
C ARG A 174 12.21 -6.48 2.81
N ASN A 175 12.88 -7.59 3.09
CA ASN A 175 14.13 -7.67 3.86
C ASN A 175 15.37 -7.90 2.96
N ASN A 176 15.30 -7.45 1.69
CA ASN A 176 16.39 -7.53 0.71
C ASN A 176 16.84 -8.95 0.32
N VAL A 177 15.98 -9.96 0.49
CA VAL A 177 16.19 -11.32 -0.03
C VAL A 177 15.24 -11.53 -1.21
N ASN A 178 15.71 -11.17 -2.41
CA ASN A 178 14.87 -11.01 -3.60
C ASN A 178 14.93 -12.19 -4.60
N TYR A 179 15.81 -13.15 -4.36
CA TYR A 179 16.20 -14.17 -5.33
C TYR A 179 15.55 -15.54 -5.08
N CYS A 180 14.55 -15.62 -4.20
CA CYS A 180 13.90 -16.89 -3.89
C CYS A 180 12.91 -17.35 -4.96
N GLN A 181 12.96 -18.64 -5.27
CA GLN A 181 12.13 -19.30 -6.28
C GLN A 181 11.31 -20.42 -5.64
N ILE A 182 10.06 -20.54 -6.07
CA ILE A 182 9.11 -21.54 -5.55
C ILE A 182 9.06 -22.70 -6.54
N TRP A 183 9.22 -23.90 -6.01
CA TRP A 183 9.24 -25.16 -6.75
C TRP A 183 8.22 -26.12 -6.15
N LEU A 184 7.76 -27.08 -6.95
CA LEU A 184 7.02 -28.20 -6.40
C LEU A 184 7.94 -29.02 -5.49
N TRP A 185 7.37 -29.60 -4.43
CA TRP A 185 8.05 -30.58 -3.60
C TRP A 185 8.10 -31.92 -4.33
N ARG A 186 9.02 -32.02 -5.29
CA ARG A 186 9.45 -33.27 -5.93
C ARG A 186 10.91 -33.53 -5.64
#